data_AF-A0A1R2BQR1-F1
#
_entry.id   AF-A0A1R2BQR1-F1
#
_cell.length_a   1.000
_cell.length_b   1.000
_cell.length_c   1.000
_cell.angle_alpha   90.00
_cell.angle_beta   90.00
_cell.angle_gamma   90.00
#
_symmetry.space_group_name_H-M   'P 1'
#
loop_
_entity.id
_entity.type
_entity.pdbx_description
1 polymer ?
#
loop_
_entity_poly.entity_id
_entity_poly.type
_entity_poly.pdbx_seq_one_letter_code
_entity_poly.pdbx_strand_id
1 'polypeptide(L)'
;MLLFFLQLASGSLCGSFQCSNFALNSTNQCREQVGLIFNLAVCSQYYYTYCQQGYDDAYCTLPPIASDVDIALPGESCIYDRNCKNSLCNDGVCNGASSGGYCFDSSACNPGLYCDTNNLCIALGTEAMACQEDYECANKLGCYNKSCRSYFTLAEGTYVDSCVNGMNFMCLSGGCYQMNNNTYACLGNEKSEKVLPIPCQSDDDCIIDGTVMYSSGCTCGYNAEASAFCNLAPGDEPFSNFINYVKNWTDTSITKCHTYARFSQTCMGDILNTTSSTYVNMTYWKLLTLNYSLIQNNDPCVQEIYTSNYWAAKSAYDSQNVKPNHHSYSHWLTLGLILIEMI
;
A
#
# COMPACT_ATOMS: atom_id res chain seq x y z
N MET A 1 37.53 -28.63 30.47
CA MET A 1 36.65 -28.89 29.31
C MET A 1 35.53 -27.85 29.36
N LEU A 2 35.77 -26.67 28.80
CA LEU A 2 34.76 -25.60 28.70
C LEU A 2 33.85 -25.95 27.51
N LEU A 3 32.59 -26.26 27.79
CA LEU A 3 31.54 -26.35 26.78
C LEU A 3 31.16 -24.93 26.34
N PHE A 4 31.60 -24.55 25.15
CA PHE A 4 31.05 -23.41 24.42
C PHE A 4 29.64 -23.78 23.95
N PHE A 5 28.62 -23.27 24.63
CA PHE A 5 27.27 -23.23 24.08
C PHE A 5 27.26 -22.15 22.98
N LEU A 6 27.36 -22.57 21.72
CA LEU A 6 26.94 -21.75 20.59
C LEU A 6 25.44 -21.54 20.71
N GLN A 7 25.03 -20.38 21.18
CA GLN A 7 23.67 -19.88 20.98
C GLN A 7 23.55 -19.62 19.47
N LEU A 8 22.89 -20.54 18.76
CA LEU A 8 22.40 -20.28 17.42
C LEU A 8 21.31 -19.20 17.57
N ALA A 9 21.69 -17.95 17.30
CA ALA A 9 20.73 -16.88 17.05
C ALA A 9 19.78 -17.39 15.95
N SER A 10 18.49 -17.38 16.23
CA SER A 10 17.44 -17.76 15.28
C SER A 10 17.26 -16.61 14.28
N GLY A 11 18.27 -16.38 13.45
CA GLY A 11 18.13 -15.51 12.29
C GLY A 11 17.13 -16.14 11.33
N SER A 12 16.19 -15.33 10.83
CA SER A 12 15.28 -15.77 9.76
C SER A 12 16.11 -16.14 8.53
N LEU A 13 16.08 -17.41 8.13
CA LEU A 13 16.69 -17.87 6.89
C LEU A 13 15.92 -17.28 5.70
N CYS A 14 16.53 -16.31 5.01
CA CYS A 14 15.93 -15.68 3.84
C CYS A 14 16.08 -16.54 2.58
N GLY A 15 15.08 -16.42 1.70
CA GLY A 15 15.12 -16.98 0.35
C GLY A 15 15.89 -16.11 -0.63
N SER A 16 16.60 -16.73 -1.57
CA SER A 16 17.24 -16.06 -2.71
C SER A 16 16.27 -16.01 -3.88
N PHE A 17 16.00 -14.83 -4.42
CA PHE A 17 15.16 -14.63 -5.61
C PHE A 17 16.02 -14.08 -6.74
N GLN A 18 16.21 -14.85 -7.81
CA GLN A 18 17.10 -14.49 -8.90
C GLN A 18 16.50 -14.81 -10.25
N CYS A 19 16.89 -14.06 -11.28
CA CYS A 19 16.50 -14.41 -12.64
C CYS A 19 17.25 -15.66 -13.10
N SER A 20 16.50 -16.61 -13.67
CA SER A 20 17.07 -17.76 -14.32
C SER A 20 17.80 -17.32 -15.60
N ASN A 21 19.08 -17.65 -15.68
CA ASN A 21 19.89 -17.47 -16.89
C ASN A 21 19.66 -18.58 -17.93
N PHE A 22 18.86 -19.60 -17.59
CA PHE A 22 18.58 -20.76 -18.44
C PHE A 22 17.07 -21.00 -18.53
N ALA A 23 16.64 -21.77 -19.54
CA ALA A 23 15.28 -22.28 -19.56
C ALA A 23 15.06 -23.14 -18.30
N LEU A 24 14.00 -22.82 -17.55
CA LEU A 24 13.61 -23.61 -16.38
C LEU A 24 13.24 -25.04 -16.81
N ASN A 25 13.31 -25.98 -15.86
CA ASN A 25 13.25 -27.42 -16.10
C ASN A 25 11.97 -27.92 -16.81
N SER A 26 10.91 -27.12 -16.87
CA SER A 26 9.68 -27.45 -17.58
C SER A 26 9.17 -26.31 -18.46
N THR A 27 8.52 -26.70 -19.55
CA THR A 27 7.89 -25.76 -20.49
C THR A 27 6.90 -24.86 -19.74
N ASN A 28 7.00 -23.55 -19.93
CA ASN A 28 6.10 -22.56 -19.34
C ASN A 28 6.19 -22.42 -17.80
N GLN A 29 7.25 -22.91 -17.18
CA GLN A 29 7.56 -22.63 -15.79
C GLN A 29 8.05 -21.19 -15.63
N CYS A 30 7.60 -20.51 -14.58
CA CYS A 30 7.98 -19.14 -14.24
C CYS A 30 8.71 -19.03 -12.90
N ARG A 31 8.56 -20.04 -12.04
CA ARG A 31 9.33 -20.18 -10.81
C ARG A 31 9.70 -21.63 -10.59
N GLU A 32 10.98 -21.84 -10.33
CA GLU A 32 11.53 -23.08 -9.82
C GLU A 32 12.07 -22.86 -8.41
N GLN A 33 11.66 -23.70 -7.47
CA GLN A 33 12.12 -23.69 -6.09
C GLN A 33 13.10 -24.85 -5.84
N VAL A 34 14.34 -24.51 -5.47
CA VAL A 34 15.34 -25.47 -4.98
C VAL A 34 15.76 -25.07 -3.57
N GLY A 35 15.10 -25.67 -2.57
CA GLY A 35 15.27 -25.28 -1.16
C GLY A 35 14.78 -23.85 -0.93
N LEU A 36 15.71 -22.93 -0.62
CA LEU A 36 15.45 -21.51 -0.43
C LEU A 36 15.85 -20.65 -1.63
N ILE A 37 16.20 -21.28 -2.76
CA ILE A 37 16.55 -20.57 -3.99
C ILE A 37 15.34 -20.62 -4.93
N PHE A 38 14.88 -19.45 -5.36
CA PHE A 38 13.80 -19.26 -6.32
C PHE A 38 14.39 -18.72 -7.63
N ASN A 39 14.45 -19.58 -8.65
CA ASN A 39 14.85 -19.19 -9.99
C ASN A 39 13.62 -18.73 -10.76
N LEU A 40 13.63 -17.50 -11.25
CA LEU A 40 12.47 -16.86 -11.86
C LEU A 40 12.67 -16.65 -13.36
N ALA A 41 11.61 -16.84 -14.14
CA ALA A 41 11.57 -16.51 -15.55
C ALA A 41 10.30 -15.71 -15.85
N VAL A 42 10.45 -14.60 -16.57
CA VAL A 42 9.32 -13.77 -17.00
C VAL A 42 8.45 -14.54 -17.97
N CYS A 43 7.14 -14.47 -17.75
CA CYS A 43 6.14 -15.07 -18.61
C CYS A 43 5.98 -14.28 -19.91
N SER A 44 6.64 -14.77 -20.97
CA SER A 44 6.70 -14.09 -22.28
C SER A 44 5.74 -14.64 -23.34
N GLN A 45 4.88 -15.61 -22.99
CA GLN A 45 3.91 -16.16 -23.94
C GLN A 45 2.72 -15.21 -24.10
N TYR A 46 2.19 -15.08 -25.32
CA TYR A 46 1.16 -14.10 -25.66
C TYR A 46 -0.08 -14.12 -24.73
N TYR A 47 -0.55 -15.32 -24.35
CA TYR A 47 -1.70 -15.47 -23.45
C TYR A 47 -1.31 -15.71 -21.98
N TYR A 48 -0.18 -16.37 -21.75
CA TYR A 48 0.26 -16.77 -20.41
C TYR A 48 1.35 -15.81 -19.93
N THR A 49 0.93 -14.63 -19.46
CA THR A 49 1.81 -13.53 -19.05
C THR A 49 1.93 -13.34 -17.54
N TYR A 50 1.25 -14.18 -16.75
CA TYR A 50 1.21 -14.03 -15.29
C TYR A 50 1.90 -15.20 -14.58
N CYS A 51 2.81 -14.88 -13.67
CA CYS A 51 3.39 -15.85 -12.74
C CYS A 51 2.72 -15.70 -11.38
N GLN A 52 2.02 -16.73 -10.91
CA GLN A 52 1.36 -16.69 -9.61
C GLN A 52 2.40 -16.53 -8.48
N GLN A 53 2.24 -15.49 -7.66
CA GLN A 53 3.08 -15.28 -6.48
C GLN A 53 2.93 -16.43 -5.48
N GLY A 54 4.03 -16.79 -4.84
CA GLY A 54 4.12 -17.89 -3.90
C GLY A 54 5.56 -18.34 -3.72
N TYR A 55 5.74 -19.44 -3.00
CA TYR A 55 7.05 -20.03 -2.74
C TYR A 55 7.23 -21.37 -3.47
N ASP A 56 6.17 -22.14 -3.72
CA ASP A 56 6.26 -23.39 -4.49
C ASP A 56 6.54 -23.16 -5.98
N ASP A 57 6.93 -24.20 -6.71
CA ASP A 57 7.02 -24.16 -8.18
C ASP A 57 5.77 -23.56 -8.82
N ALA A 58 5.96 -22.69 -9.83
CA ALA A 58 4.85 -22.07 -10.54
C ALA A 58 5.07 -22.00 -12.04
N TYR A 59 3.94 -21.92 -12.74
CA TYR A 59 3.85 -21.91 -14.19
C TYR A 59 3.13 -20.64 -14.64
N CYS A 60 3.46 -20.17 -15.84
CA CYS A 60 2.77 -19.03 -16.41
C CYS A 60 1.30 -19.38 -16.67
N THR A 61 0.41 -18.59 -16.11
CA THR A 61 -1.04 -18.69 -16.32
C THR A 61 -1.56 -17.47 -17.06
N LEU A 62 -2.83 -17.52 -17.43
CA LEU A 62 -3.56 -16.31 -17.78
C LEU A 62 -3.50 -15.33 -16.59
N PRO A 63 -3.42 -14.01 -16.84
CA PRO A 63 -3.61 -13.02 -15.80
C PRO A 63 -4.92 -13.23 -15.05
N PRO A 64 -4.96 -13.00 -13.72
CA PRO A 64 -6.20 -13.05 -12.99
C PRO A 64 -7.20 -12.08 -13.60
N ILE A 65 -8.40 -12.58 -13.92
CA ILE A 65 -9.49 -11.73 -14.39
C ILE A 65 -9.90 -10.85 -13.20
N ALA A 66 -9.69 -9.54 -13.31
CA ALA A 66 -10.19 -8.61 -12.31
C ALA A 66 -11.71 -8.78 -12.22
N SER A 67 -12.22 -9.01 -11.01
CA SER A 67 -13.66 -8.94 -10.78
C SER A 67 -14.13 -7.55 -11.19
N ASP A 68 -15.31 -7.46 -11.77
CA ASP A 68 -15.98 -6.19 -12.00
C ASP A 68 -17.36 -6.15 -11.32
N VAL A 69 -17.61 -7.09 -10.41
CA VAL A 69 -18.79 -7.16 -9.56
C VAL A 69 -18.45 -6.63 -8.17
N ASP A 70 -19.28 -5.73 -7.64
CA ASP A 70 -19.18 -5.13 -6.30
C ASP A 70 -17.79 -4.54 -5.98
N ILE A 71 -17.18 -3.90 -6.97
CA ILE A 71 -15.82 -3.32 -6.88
C ILE A 71 -15.79 -1.85 -6.44
N ALA A 72 -16.95 -1.18 -6.42
CA ALA A 72 -17.09 0.24 -6.11
C ALA A 72 -18.16 0.46 -5.04
N LEU A 73 -17.86 1.32 -4.07
CA LEU A 73 -18.79 1.77 -3.04
C LEU A 73 -19.58 3.01 -3.50
N PRO A 74 -20.71 3.34 -2.85
CA PRO A 74 -21.42 4.58 -3.12
C PRO A 74 -20.49 5.81 -3.10
N GLY A 75 -20.56 6.63 -4.15
CA GLY A 75 -19.69 7.77 -4.39
C GLY A 75 -18.43 7.48 -5.21
N GLU A 76 -18.06 6.22 -5.43
CA GLU A 76 -16.99 5.83 -6.34
C GLU A 76 -17.51 5.66 -7.79
N SER A 77 -16.60 5.76 -8.75
CA SER A 77 -16.89 5.71 -10.18
C SER A 77 -17.33 4.32 -10.64
N CYS A 78 -18.23 4.27 -11.60
CA CYS A 78 -18.76 3.03 -12.17
C CYS A 78 -19.08 3.17 -13.66
N ILE A 79 -19.13 2.02 -14.35
CA ILE A 79 -19.55 1.92 -15.75
C ILE A 79 -20.90 1.20 -15.83
N TYR A 80 -21.08 0.18 -15.00
CA TYR A 80 -22.28 -0.65 -14.96
C TYR A 80 -22.78 -0.79 -13.53
N ASP A 81 -24.09 -1.05 -13.38
CA ASP A 81 -24.70 -1.32 -12.07
C ASP A 81 -23.97 -2.43 -11.29
N ARG A 82 -23.49 -3.47 -11.99
CA ARG A 82 -22.77 -4.57 -11.35
C ARG A 82 -21.46 -4.13 -10.67
N ASN A 83 -20.87 -3.01 -11.08
CA ASN A 83 -19.67 -2.50 -10.41
C ASN A 83 -19.99 -2.01 -8.99
N CYS A 84 -21.22 -1.57 -8.74
CA CYS A 84 -21.64 -0.90 -7.53
C CYS A 84 -22.09 -1.89 -6.46
N LYS A 85 -21.39 -1.88 -5.33
CA LYS A 85 -21.78 -2.66 -4.16
C LYS A 85 -23.07 -2.10 -3.58
N ASN A 86 -24.11 -2.94 -3.50
CA ASN A 86 -25.41 -2.61 -2.90
C ASN A 86 -26.07 -1.34 -3.45
N SER A 87 -25.75 -0.93 -4.68
CA SER A 87 -26.21 0.34 -5.28
C SER A 87 -26.31 0.25 -6.80
N LEU A 88 -26.81 1.31 -7.44
CA LEU A 88 -26.91 1.41 -8.90
C LEU A 88 -25.93 2.44 -9.43
N CYS A 89 -25.45 2.22 -10.65
CA CYS A 89 -24.58 3.14 -11.35
C CYS A 89 -25.43 4.19 -12.05
N ASN A 90 -25.33 5.44 -11.63
CA ASN A 90 -26.08 6.54 -12.24
C ASN A 90 -25.13 7.70 -12.51
N ASP A 91 -25.16 8.21 -13.73
CA ASP A 91 -24.23 9.24 -14.22
C ASP A 91 -22.75 8.92 -13.95
N GLY A 92 -22.38 7.64 -14.04
CA GLY A 92 -21.02 7.15 -13.85
C GLY A 92 -20.55 7.06 -12.39
N VAL A 93 -21.46 7.18 -11.42
CA VAL A 93 -21.16 7.09 -9.97
C VAL A 93 -22.14 6.13 -9.29
N CYS A 94 -21.65 5.34 -8.34
CA CYS A 94 -22.49 4.46 -7.54
C CYS A 94 -23.34 5.29 -6.56
N ASN A 95 -24.67 5.16 -6.63
CA ASN A 95 -25.61 5.88 -5.75
C ASN A 95 -26.19 4.97 -4.68
N GLY A 96 -25.78 5.20 -3.44
CA GLY A 96 -26.30 4.54 -2.25
C GLY A 96 -27.56 5.20 -1.69
N ALA A 97 -28.00 4.70 -0.54
CA ALA A 97 -29.10 5.23 0.22
C ALA A 97 -28.79 6.64 0.77
N SER A 98 -29.77 7.54 0.62
CA SER A 98 -29.72 8.90 1.16
C SER A 98 -30.02 8.93 2.66
N SER A 99 -29.84 10.08 3.30
CA SER A 99 -30.15 10.28 4.72
C SER A 99 -31.58 9.82 5.06
N GLY A 100 -31.72 8.99 6.09
CA GLY A 100 -32.99 8.35 6.49
C GLY A 100 -33.42 7.17 5.61
N GLY A 101 -32.66 6.83 4.58
CA GLY A 101 -32.86 5.63 3.77
C GLY A 101 -32.45 4.37 4.52
N TYR A 102 -33.11 3.26 4.20
CA TYR A 102 -32.82 1.96 4.83
C TYR A 102 -31.48 1.40 4.36
N CYS A 103 -30.74 0.75 5.27
CA CYS A 103 -29.45 0.12 5.01
C CYS A 103 -29.28 -1.16 5.84
N PHE A 104 -28.50 -2.13 5.34
CA PHE A 104 -28.10 -3.31 6.12
C PHE A 104 -26.73 -3.13 6.78
N ASP A 105 -25.86 -2.37 6.13
CA ASP A 105 -24.55 -2.00 6.62
C ASP A 105 -24.13 -0.67 5.98
N SER A 106 -23.08 -0.04 6.52
CA SER A 106 -22.65 1.30 6.10
C SER A 106 -22.23 1.36 4.62
N SER A 107 -21.91 0.26 3.95
CA SER A 107 -21.56 0.22 2.52
C SER A 107 -22.72 0.53 1.59
N ALA A 108 -23.95 0.51 2.08
CA ALA A 108 -25.13 0.88 1.31
C ALA A 108 -25.42 2.39 1.34
N CYS A 109 -24.77 3.16 2.22
CA CYS A 109 -25.08 4.58 2.42
C CYS A 109 -24.24 5.48 1.51
N ASN A 110 -24.77 6.65 1.15
CA ASN A 110 -23.99 7.65 0.40
C ASN A 110 -22.82 8.22 1.22
N PRO A 111 -21.78 8.77 0.57
CA PRO A 111 -20.71 9.50 1.24
C PRO A 111 -21.22 10.53 2.26
N GLY A 112 -20.55 10.60 3.41
CA GLY A 112 -20.98 11.45 4.53
C GLY A 112 -22.01 10.82 5.47
N LEU A 113 -22.44 9.59 5.19
CA LEU A 113 -23.39 8.83 6.00
C LEU A 113 -22.80 7.47 6.44
N TYR A 114 -23.39 6.88 7.47
CA TYR A 114 -23.17 5.49 7.88
C TYR A 114 -24.50 4.83 8.29
N CYS A 115 -24.53 3.51 8.38
CA CYS A 115 -25.74 2.78 8.78
C CYS A 115 -25.82 2.66 10.30
N ASP A 116 -26.87 3.23 10.90
CA ASP A 116 -27.08 3.19 12.35
C ASP A 116 -27.68 1.87 12.83
N THR A 117 -27.83 1.74 14.15
CA THR A 117 -28.43 0.54 14.76
C THR A 117 -29.92 0.36 14.44
N ASN A 118 -30.58 1.36 13.87
CA ASN A 118 -31.97 1.29 13.42
C ASN A 118 -32.07 0.96 11.92
N ASN A 119 -30.95 0.58 11.28
CA ASN A 119 -30.85 0.29 9.85
C ASN A 119 -31.18 1.51 8.97
N LEU A 120 -30.81 2.71 9.41
CA LEU A 120 -30.98 3.96 8.66
C LEU A 120 -29.64 4.63 8.39
N CYS A 121 -29.48 5.17 7.18
CA CYS A 121 -28.33 5.99 6.84
C CYS A 121 -28.42 7.34 7.54
N ILE A 122 -27.50 7.61 8.47
CA ILE A 122 -27.43 8.86 9.23
C ILE A 122 -26.07 9.53 9.03
N ALA A 123 -25.98 10.82 9.35
CA ALA A 123 -24.75 11.58 9.21
C ALA A 123 -23.61 11.03 10.08
N LEU A 124 -22.39 11.06 9.55
CA LEU A 124 -21.19 10.69 10.30
C LEU A 124 -20.99 11.58 11.54
N GLY A 125 -20.50 10.98 12.61
CA GLY A 125 -20.22 11.61 13.89
C GLY A 125 -19.15 12.70 13.81
N THR A 126 -19.38 13.80 14.53
CA THR A 126 -18.43 14.91 14.65
C THR A 126 -17.47 14.70 15.82
N GLU A 127 -16.47 15.57 15.97
CA GLU A 127 -15.49 15.50 17.07
C GLU A 127 -16.18 15.34 18.43
N ALA A 128 -15.63 14.47 19.28
CA ALA A 128 -16.16 14.11 20.60
C ALA A 128 -17.49 13.34 20.63
N MET A 129 -18.12 13.02 19.48
CA MET A 129 -19.27 12.12 19.46
C MET A 129 -18.86 10.69 19.75
N ALA A 130 -19.75 9.92 20.40
CA ALA A 130 -19.51 8.52 20.68
C ALA A 130 -19.44 7.69 19.39
N CYS A 131 -18.56 6.70 19.38
CA CYS A 131 -18.38 5.78 18.25
C CYS A 131 -17.97 4.40 18.72
N GLN A 132 -18.16 3.39 17.89
CA GLN A 132 -17.57 2.06 18.06
C GLN A 132 -16.44 1.79 17.07
N GLU A 133 -16.57 2.31 15.85
CA GLU A 133 -15.70 2.05 14.71
C GLU A 133 -15.40 3.34 13.94
N ASP A 134 -14.28 3.39 13.23
CA ASP A 134 -13.83 4.57 12.45
C ASP A 134 -14.88 5.07 11.45
N TYR A 135 -15.62 4.14 10.86
CA TYR A 135 -16.58 4.45 9.81
C TYR A 135 -17.83 5.18 10.32
N GLU A 136 -18.03 5.27 11.63
CA GLU A 136 -19.10 6.06 12.25
C GLU A 136 -18.71 7.53 12.37
N CYS A 137 -17.41 7.84 12.36
CA CYS A 137 -16.89 9.19 12.49
C CYS A 137 -16.73 9.86 11.13
N ALA A 138 -16.82 11.20 11.07
CA ALA A 138 -16.58 11.97 9.86
C ALA A 138 -15.22 11.60 9.26
N ASN A 139 -15.10 11.60 7.94
CA ASN A 139 -13.96 11.02 7.23
C ASN A 139 -12.56 11.53 7.64
N LYS A 140 -12.47 12.72 8.25
CA LYS A 140 -11.23 13.29 8.79
C LYS A 140 -10.91 12.89 10.25
N LEU A 141 -11.76 12.05 10.84
CA LEU A 141 -11.73 11.59 12.23
C LEU A 141 -11.67 10.06 12.25
N GLY A 142 -10.98 9.49 13.23
CA GLY A 142 -11.07 8.07 13.58
C GLY A 142 -11.80 7.88 14.91
N CYS A 143 -12.20 6.64 15.21
CA CYS A 143 -12.79 6.28 16.49
C CYS A 143 -11.68 5.92 17.48
N TYR A 144 -11.48 6.77 18.48
CA TYR A 144 -10.47 6.53 19.51
C TYR A 144 -11.09 6.59 20.90
N ASN A 145 -10.87 5.53 21.68
CA ASN A 145 -11.44 5.39 23.03
C ASN A 145 -12.95 5.69 23.05
N LYS A 146 -13.68 5.12 22.08
CA LYS A 146 -15.13 5.28 21.88
C LYS A 146 -15.60 6.72 21.63
N SER A 147 -14.71 7.58 21.15
CA SER A 147 -14.99 8.96 20.77
C SER A 147 -14.35 9.31 19.42
N CYS A 148 -15.09 10.00 18.57
CA CYS A 148 -14.55 10.52 17.32
C CYS A 148 -13.49 11.57 17.60
N ARG A 149 -12.30 11.38 17.02
CA ARG A 149 -11.11 12.19 17.23
C ARG A 149 -10.41 12.41 15.90
N SER A 150 -9.85 13.60 15.72
CA SER A 150 -9.09 13.91 14.51
C SER A 150 -7.88 12.97 14.33
N TYR A 151 -7.65 12.54 13.09
CA TYR A 151 -6.44 11.78 12.74
C TYR A 151 -5.17 12.61 13.02
N PHE A 152 -4.05 11.92 13.21
CA PHE A 152 -2.73 12.50 13.47
C PHE A 152 -2.67 13.41 14.71
N THR A 153 -3.37 13.05 15.78
CA THR A 153 -3.42 13.86 17.02
C THR A 153 -2.81 13.20 18.24
N LEU A 154 -2.66 11.88 18.25
CA LEU A 154 -2.15 11.15 19.41
C LEU A 154 -0.63 11.27 19.49
N ALA A 155 -0.13 11.73 20.63
CA ALA A 155 1.31 11.88 20.87
C ALA A 155 2.01 10.51 20.97
N GLU A 156 3.34 10.51 20.82
CA GLU A 156 4.18 9.36 21.10
C GLU A 156 3.86 8.74 22.48
N GLY A 157 3.91 7.41 22.56
CA GLY A 157 3.61 6.65 23.78
C GLY A 157 2.11 6.50 24.09
N THR A 158 1.23 7.16 23.34
CA THR A 158 -0.22 6.99 23.50
C THR A 158 -0.66 5.61 23.02
N TYR A 159 -1.43 4.89 23.82
CA TYR A 159 -1.98 3.58 23.43
C TYR A 159 -3.01 3.70 22.32
N VAL A 160 -2.99 2.73 21.39
CA VAL A 160 -3.93 2.59 20.27
C VAL A 160 -4.40 1.15 20.13
N ASP A 161 -5.59 0.95 19.54
CA ASP A 161 -6.25 -0.36 19.48
C ASP A 161 -5.69 -1.28 18.39
N SER A 162 -4.96 -0.74 17.42
CA SER A 162 -4.39 -1.50 16.31
C SER A 162 -3.08 -0.90 15.80
N CYS A 163 -2.26 -1.74 15.17
CA CYS A 163 -1.09 -1.31 14.44
C CYS A 163 -0.91 -2.19 13.20
N VAL A 164 -1.28 -1.66 12.03
CA VAL A 164 -1.28 -2.44 10.79
C VAL A 164 -0.08 -2.03 9.96
N ASN A 165 0.83 -2.98 9.70
CA ASN A 165 2.09 -2.74 8.99
C ASN A 165 2.90 -1.57 9.58
N GLY A 166 2.96 -1.48 10.91
CA GLY A 166 3.67 -0.41 11.63
C GLY A 166 2.99 0.96 11.58
N MET A 167 1.74 1.04 11.13
CA MET A 167 1.03 2.30 10.97
C MET A 167 -0.31 2.35 11.71
N ASN A 168 -0.59 3.53 12.26
CA ASN A 168 -1.89 3.91 12.78
C ASN A 168 -2.05 5.43 12.60
N PHE A 169 -3.01 5.84 11.77
CA PHE A 169 -3.20 7.26 11.43
C PHE A 169 -3.81 8.09 12.55
N MET A 170 -4.13 7.52 13.72
CA MET A 170 -4.40 8.30 14.93
C MET A 170 -3.11 8.90 15.51
N CYS A 171 -1.97 8.23 15.33
CA CYS A 171 -0.67 8.67 15.83
C CYS A 171 -0.16 9.88 15.05
N LEU A 172 0.43 10.85 15.75
CA LEU A 172 0.94 12.08 15.16
C LEU A 172 2.01 11.83 14.07
N SER A 173 2.86 10.82 14.27
CA SER A 173 3.85 10.36 13.29
C SER A 173 3.27 9.47 12.19
N GLY A 174 2.04 8.98 12.36
CA GLY A 174 1.45 7.91 11.57
C GLY A 174 2.01 6.51 11.89
N GLY A 175 3.06 6.42 12.71
CA GLY A 175 3.70 5.17 13.10
C GLY A 175 3.22 4.64 14.45
N CYS A 176 3.22 3.32 14.59
CA CYS A 176 2.93 2.61 15.83
C CYS A 176 3.80 1.36 15.93
N TYR A 177 3.85 0.78 17.12
CA TYR A 177 4.52 -0.48 17.35
C TYR A 177 3.73 -1.33 18.35
N GLN A 178 3.99 -2.64 18.32
CA GLN A 178 3.43 -3.58 19.27
C GLN A 178 4.32 -3.67 20.52
N MET A 179 3.76 -3.33 21.68
CA MET A 179 4.48 -3.40 22.97
C MET A 179 4.48 -4.81 23.55
N ASN A 180 3.32 -5.47 23.49
CA ASN A 180 3.09 -6.82 23.98
C ASN A 180 1.84 -7.38 23.28
N ASN A 181 1.35 -8.57 23.68
CA ASN A 181 0.19 -9.20 23.04
C ASN A 181 -1.03 -8.26 23.02
N ASN A 182 -1.41 -7.84 21.81
CA ASN A 182 -2.55 -6.97 21.51
C ASN A 182 -2.53 -5.57 22.14
N THR A 183 -1.37 -5.07 22.58
CA THR A 183 -1.23 -3.67 22.99
C THR A 183 -0.27 -2.94 22.06
N TYR A 184 -0.73 -1.81 21.53
CA TYR A 184 0.03 -0.98 20.61
C TYR A 184 0.17 0.44 21.15
N ALA A 185 1.25 1.11 20.78
CA ALA A 185 1.45 2.51 21.12
C ALA A 185 1.97 3.30 19.93
N CYS A 186 1.69 4.59 19.94
CA CYS A 186 2.19 5.52 18.94
C CYS A 186 3.70 5.72 19.06
N LEU A 187 4.37 5.75 17.91
CA LEU A 187 5.78 6.07 17.79
C LEU A 187 5.99 7.58 17.62
N GLY A 188 7.18 8.06 17.95
CA GLY A 188 7.62 9.41 17.60
C GLY A 188 8.01 9.53 16.12
N ASN A 189 8.74 10.58 15.79
CA ASN A 189 9.27 10.84 14.44
C ASN A 189 10.77 10.57 14.36
N GLU A 190 11.27 9.65 15.18
CA GLU A 190 12.65 9.19 15.13
C GLU A 190 12.94 8.52 13.80
N LYS A 191 14.18 8.70 13.34
CA LYS A 191 14.68 8.15 12.08
C LYS A 191 15.75 7.11 12.37
N SER A 192 16.02 6.28 11.38
CA SER A 192 17.13 5.34 11.44
C SER A 192 18.47 6.08 11.60
N GLU A 193 19.32 5.62 12.52
CA GLU A 193 20.65 6.23 12.74
C GLU A 193 21.62 5.90 11.61
N LYS A 194 21.50 4.68 11.07
CA LYS A 194 22.33 4.19 9.97
C LYS A 194 21.81 4.69 8.63
N VAL A 195 22.70 4.80 7.65
CA VAL A 195 22.33 5.18 6.28
C VAL A 195 21.52 4.05 5.66
N LEU A 196 20.37 4.41 5.11
CA LEU A 196 19.47 3.54 4.36
C LEU A 196 20.08 3.15 2.98
N PRO A 197 19.86 1.91 2.49
CA PRO A 197 19.19 0.79 3.16
C PRO A 197 20.08 0.14 4.22
N ILE A 198 19.49 -0.40 5.29
CA ILE A 198 20.20 -1.00 6.43
C ILE A 198 20.08 -2.52 6.35
N PRO A 199 21.15 -3.26 6.00
CA PRO A 199 21.13 -4.72 6.07
C PRO A 199 21.00 -5.19 7.52
N CYS A 200 20.28 -6.29 7.71
CA CYS A 200 20.06 -6.89 9.03
C CYS A 200 20.13 -8.41 8.98
N GLN A 201 20.35 -9.03 10.14
CA GLN A 201 20.26 -10.47 10.37
C GLN A 201 19.15 -10.82 11.37
N SER A 202 18.77 -9.84 12.20
CA SER A 202 17.70 -9.95 13.17
C SER A 202 17.08 -8.59 13.47
N ASP A 203 15.95 -8.57 14.18
CA ASP A 203 15.27 -7.35 14.61
C ASP A 203 16.15 -6.46 15.51
N ASP A 204 17.17 -7.03 16.18
CA ASP A 204 18.13 -6.30 17.01
C ASP A 204 19.06 -5.39 16.19
N ASP A 205 19.20 -5.64 14.89
CA ASP A 205 19.97 -4.75 13.99
C ASP A 205 19.18 -3.50 13.58
N CYS A 206 17.87 -3.52 13.83
CA CYS A 206 16.86 -2.56 13.38
C CYS A 206 16.25 -1.75 14.54
N ILE A 207 17.02 -1.59 15.63
CA ILE A 207 16.60 -0.79 16.78
C ILE A 207 16.66 0.70 16.43
N ILE A 208 15.58 1.39 16.73
CA ILE A 208 15.43 2.84 16.66
C ILE A 208 15.46 3.37 18.09
N ASP A 209 16.40 4.27 18.36
CA ASP A 209 16.52 4.95 19.65
C ASP A 209 15.69 6.25 19.63
N GLY A 210 14.90 6.45 20.67
CA GLY A 210 13.88 7.50 20.78
C GLY A 210 13.38 7.65 22.20
N THR A 211 12.28 8.39 22.41
CA THR A 211 11.63 8.41 23.75
C THR A 211 11.20 7.00 24.14
N VAL A 212 10.81 6.21 23.14
CA VAL A 212 10.57 4.78 23.21
C VAL A 212 11.54 4.06 22.28
N MET A 213 12.29 3.09 22.80
CA MET A 213 13.06 2.17 21.98
C MET A 213 12.15 1.11 21.37
N TYR A 214 12.28 0.88 20.06
CA TYR A 214 11.55 -0.15 19.33
C TYR A 214 12.39 -0.70 18.17
N SER A 215 12.01 -1.86 17.64
CA SER A 215 12.58 -2.38 16.40
C SER A 215 11.66 -2.04 15.23
N SER A 216 12.20 -1.52 14.12
CA SER A 216 11.44 -1.40 12.87
C SER A 216 11.24 -2.76 12.17
N GLY A 217 11.93 -3.80 12.64
CA GLY A 217 11.83 -5.16 12.12
C GLY A 217 12.76 -5.42 10.93
N CYS A 218 13.33 -6.63 10.91
CA CYS A 218 14.21 -7.13 9.87
C CYS A 218 13.43 -8.03 8.91
N THR A 219 13.27 -7.61 7.66
CA THR A 219 12.45 -8.33 6.67
C THR A 219 13.30 -8.80 5.49
N CYS A 220 13.15 -10.08 5.12
CA CYS A 220 13.82 -10.65 3.96
C CYS A 220 13.40 -9.93 2.67
N GLY A 221 14.37 -9.47 1.89
CA GLY A 221 14.10 -8.87 0.59
C GLY A 221 13.87 -9.92 -0.50
N TYR A 222 13.29 -9.50 -1.63
CA TYR A 222 13.26 -10.32 -2.84
C TYR A 222 14.53 -10.06 -3.67
N ASN A 223 15.67 -10.59 -3.22
CA ASN A 223 16.97 -10.40 -3.88
C ASN A 223 17.76 -11.70 -4.00
N ALA A 224 18.73 -11.72 -4.90
CA ALA A 224 19.56 -12.89 -5.19
C ALA A 224 20.52 -13.23 -4.03
N GLU A 225 20.87 -12.26 -3.21
CA GLU A 225 21.81 -12.43 -2.10
C GLU A 225 21.15 -13.04 -0.84
N ALA A 226 19.84 -13.30 -0.86
CA ALA A 226 19.06 -13.70 0.31
C ALA A 226 19.29 -12.76 1.52
N SER A 227 19.41 -11.46 1.25
CA SER A 227 19.65 -10.43 2.26
C SER A 227 18.35 -9.86 2.82
N ALA A 228 18.33 -9.58 4.12
CA ALA A 228 17.27 -8.87 4.81
C ALA A 228 17.66 -7.42 5.08
N PHE A 229 16.65 -6.56 5.18
CA PHE A 229 16.81 -5.13 5.46
C PHE A 229 15.83 -4.68 6.55
N CYS A 230 16.24 -3.67 7.31
CA CYS A 230 15.36 -3.02 8.27
C CYS A 230 14.25 -2.27 7.55
N ASN A 231 13.02 -2.36 8.08
CA ASN A 231 11.94 -1.49 7.62
C ASN A 231 12.19 -0.04 8.06
N LEU A 232 11.45 0.89 7.45
CA LEU A 232 11.59 2.31 7.72
C LEU A 232 11.03 2.70 9.10
N ALA A 233 11.72 3.61 9.77
CA ALA A 233 11.23 4.34 10.91
C ALA A 233 10.33 5.51 10.48
N PRO A 234 9.40 6.02 11.32
CA PRO A 234 8.51 7.10 10.94
C PRO A 234 9.20 8.40 10.51
N GLY A 235 10.38 8.68 11.06
CA GLY A 235 11.21 9.81 10.69
C GLY A 235 12.07 9.62 9.44
N ASP A 236 12.13 8.41 8.87
CA ASP A 236 12.83 8.19 7.62
C ASP A 236 12.09 8.91 6.47
N GLU A 237 12.85 9.43 5.51
CA GLU A 237 12.32 10.31 4.46
C GLU A 237 11.16 9.68 3.66
N PRO A 238 11.22 8.39 3.24
CA PRO A 238 10.10 7.83 2.49
C PRO A 238 8.82 7.70 3.31
N PHE A 239 8.94 7.29 4.59
CA PHE A 239 7.80 7.13 5.49
C PHE A 239 7.17 8.50 5.79
N SER A 240 7.99 9.46 6.21
CA SER A 240 7.52 10.81 6.55
C SER A 240 6.88 11.51 5.35
N ASN A 241 7.42 11.34 4.13
CA ASN A 241 6.77 11.82 2.91
C ASN A 241 5.41 11.18 2.68
N PHE A 242 5.30 9.86 2.80
CA PHE A 242 4.02 9.19 2.67
C PHE A 242 2.99 9.74 3.67
N ILE A 243 3.36 9.86 4.94
CA ILE A 243 2.47 10.40 5.99
C ILE A 243 2.08 11.85 5.70
N ASN A 244 2.97 12.68 5.17
CA ASN A 244 2.62 14.05 4.78
C ASN A 244 1.57 14.10 3.67
N TYR A 245 1.63 13.18 2.68
CA TYR A 245 0.57 13.05 1.68
C TYR A 245 -0.76 12.60 2.31
N VAL A 246 -0.74 11.66 3.26
CA VAL A 246 -1.96 11.21 3.94
C VAL A 246 -2.56 12.33 4.81
N LYS A 247 -1.74 13.12 5.50
CA LYS A 247 -2.19 14.30 6.27
C LYS A 247 -2.87 15.34 5.37
N ASN A 248 -2.23 15.67 4.26
CA ASN A 248 -2.83 16.59 3.29
C ASN A 248 -4.15 16.04 2.74
N TRP A 249 -4.20 14.75 2.43
CA TRP A 249 -5.41 14.07 2.00
C TRP A 249 -6.55 14.18 3.04
N THR A 250 -6.25 13.93 4.32
CA THR A 250 -7.21 14.05 5.42
C THR A 250 -7.76 15.46 5.58
N ASP A 251 -6.96 16.48 5.27
CA ASP A 251 -7.34 17.88 5.44
C ASP A 251 -8.17 18.44 4.29
N THR A 252 -7.96 17.97 3.05
CA THR A 252 -8.54 18.64 1.86
C THR A 252 -9.68 17.88 1.20
N SER A 253 -9.59 16.56 1.10
CA SER A 253 -10.32 15.80 0.07
C SER A 253 -11.03 14.56 0.61
N ILE A 254 -10.63 14.06 1.78
CA ILE A 254 -11.11 12.80 2.34
C ILE A 254 -12.63 12.73 2.51
N THR A 255 -13.31 13.86 2.71
CA THR A 255 -14.76 13.94 2.93
C THR A 255 -15.60 13.57 1.72
N LYS A 256 -15.00 13.47 0.53
CA LYS A 256 -15.68 13.06 -0.70
C LYS A 256 -15.78 11.53 -0.83
N CYS A 257 -15.04 10.78 -0.03
CA CYS A 257 -15.07 9.33 -0.06
C CYS A 257 -16.23 8.73 0.71
N HIS A 258 -16.60 7.52 0.32
CA HIS A 258 -17.35 6.63 1.20
C HIS A 258 -16.56 6.38 2.49
N THR A 259 -17.26 6.24 3.62
CA THR A 259 -16.64 6.10 4.95
C THR A 259 -15.68 4.90 5.05
N TYR A 260 -16.04 3.77 4.43
CA TYR A 260 -15.18 2.57 4.32
C TYR A 260 -14.02 2.70 3.33
N ALA A 261 -14.05 3.69 2.43
CA ALA A 261 -13.04 3.89 1.38
C ALA A 261 -12.21 5.16 1.56
N ARG A 262 -12.28 5.81 2.73
CA ARG A 262 -11.62 7.09 2.99
C ARG A 262 -10.09 7.08 2.80
N PHE A 263 -9.44 5.92 2.91
CA PHE A 263 -8.02 5.73 2.59
C PHE A 263 -7.79 4.74 1.42
N SER A 264 -8.85 4.41 0.66
CA SER A 264 -8.75 3.52 -0.49
C SER A 264 -8.04 4.22 -1.64
N GLN A 265 -7.24 3.43 -2.37
CA GLN A 265 -6.54 3.91 -3.55
C GLN A 265 -7.52 4.28 -4.68
N THR A 266 -8.66 3.59 -4.74
CA THR A 266 -9.76 3.85 -5.68
C THR A 266 -10.36 5.23 -5.45
N CYS A 267 -10.84 5.51 -4.24
CA CYS A 267 -11.46 6.79 -3.94
C CYS A 267 -10.47 7.97 -4.08
N MET A 268 -9.23 7.79 -3.63
CA MET A 268 -8.16 8.77 -3.86
C MET A 268 -7.93 9.02 -5.36
N GLY A 269 -7.97 7.98 -6.19
CA GLY A 269 -7.78 8.06 -7.64
C GLY A 269 -8.89 8.82 -8.34
N ASP A 270 -10.14 8.56 -7.96
CA ASP A 270 -11.33 9.24 -8.48
C ASP A 270 -11.31 10.73 -8.15
N ILE A 271 -10.92 11.09 -6.93
CA ILE A 271 -10.94 12.48 -6.47
C ILE A 271 -9.73 13.28 -6.96
N LEU A 272 -8.53 12.69 -6.94
CA LEU A 272 -7.30 13.38 -7.31
C LEU A 272 -6.97 13.28 -8.80
N ASN A 273 -7.65 12.41 -9.55
CA ASN A 273 -7.24 11.91 -10.85
C ASN A 273 -5.93 11.11 -10.78
N THR A 274 -5.94 9.89 -11.29
CA THR A 274 -4.82 8.93 -11.23
C THR A 274 -3.56 9.40 -11.96
N THR A 275 -3.67 10.40 -12.83
CA THR A 275 -2.54 11.01 -13.55
C THR A 275 -1.96 12.24 -12.85
N SER A 276 -2.61 12.77 -11.82
CA SER A 276 -2.12 13.95 -11.10
C SER A 276 -0.84 13.66 -10.34
N SER A 277 0.03 14.67 -10.23
CA SER A 277 1.28 14.56 -9.46
C SER A 277 1.05 14.24 -7.99
N THR A 278 -0.06 14.70 -7.41
CA THR A 278 -0.40 14.36 -6.02
C THR A 278 -0.70 12.88 -5.86
N TYR A 279 -1.53 12.31 -6.75
CA TYR A 279 -1.86 10.89 -6.71
C TYR A 279 -0.64 10.01 -7.00
N VAL A 280 0.13 10.35 -8.04
CA VAL A 280 1.32 9.58 -8.43
C VAL A 280 2.38 9.60 -7.33
N ASN A 281 2.70 10.78 -6.77
CA ASN A 281 3.67 10.88 -5.69
C ASN A 281 3.20 10.12 -4.44
N MET A 282 1.93 10.28 -4.03
CA MET A 282 1.39 9.56 -2.87
C MET A 282 1.45 8.04 -3.06
N THR A 283 1.11 7.54 -4.26
CA THR A 283 1.16 6.12 -4.60
C THR A 283 2.58 5.58 -4.52
N TYR A 284 3.54 6.32 -5.08
CA TYR A 284 4.96 5.97 -5.02
C TYR A 284 5.46 5.90 -3.58
N TRP A 285 5.27 6.96 -2.78
CA TRP A 285 5.74 6.98 -1.38
C TRP A 285 5.08 5.92 -0.52
N LYS A 286 3.78 5.64 -0.74
CA LYS A 286 3.06 4.54 -0.08
C LYS A 286 3.71 3.19 -0.38
N LEU A 287 3.92 2.89 -1.66
CA LEU A 287 4.49 1.59 -2.07
C LEU A 287 5.96 1.46 -1.68
N LEU A 288 6.73 2.54 -1.75
CA LEU A 288 8.11 2.58 -1.25
C LEU A 288 8.15 2.28 0.24
N THR A 289 7.26 2.90 1.04
CA THR A 289 7.22 2.70 2.48
C THR A 289 6.82 1.27 2.85
N LEU A 290 5.74 0.77 2.25
CA LEU A 290 5.19 -0.54 2.55
C LEU A 290 6.05 -1.72 2.07
N ASN A 291 6.85 -1.52 1.03
CA ASN A 291 7.65 -2.58 0.43
C ASN A 291 9.16 -2.34 0.58
N TYR A 292 9.57 -1.40 1.43
CA TYR A 292 10.94 -0.88 1.47
C TYR A 292 12.00 -1.99 1.47
N SER A 293 11.89 -2.96 2.38
CA SER A 293 12.83 -4.08 2.49
C SER A 293 12.71 -5.07 1.33
N LEU A 294 11.50 -5.26 0.79
CA LEU A 294 11.20 -6.23 -0.28
C LEU A 294 11.80 -5.84 -1.62
N ILE A 295 11.95 -4.54 -1.88
CA ILE A 295 12.38 -4.01 -3.18
C ILE A 295 13.90 -3.82 -3.32
N GLN A 296 14.66 -3.98 -2.23
CA GLN A 296 16.10 -3.77 -2.26
C GLN A 296 16.76 -4.82 -3.14
N ASN A 297 17.60 -4.35 -4.08
CA ASN A 297 18.36 -5.19 -5.01
C ASN A 297 17.49 -6.20 -5.79
N ASN A 298 16.28 -5.82 -6.21
CA ASN A 298 15.46 -6.68 -7.07
C ASN A 298 16.07 -6.82 -8.47
N ASP A 299 16.33 -8.06 -8.89
CA ASP A 299 16.57 -8.40 -10.28
C ASP A 299 15.36 -8.08 -11.17
N PRO A 300 15.53 -7.79 -12.48
CA PRO A 300 14.43 -7.40 -13.37
C PRO A 300 13.20 -8.31 -13.35
N CYS A 301 13.37 -9.64 -13.37
CA CYS A 301 12.25 -10.58 -13.28
C CYS A 301 11.53 -10.53 -11.93
N VAL A 302 12.23 -10.21 -10.83
CA VAL A 302 11.62 -9.99 -9.52
C VAL A 302 10.76 -8.75 -9.55
N GLN A 303 11.26 -7.68 -10.20
CA GLN A 303 10.51 -6.45 -10.41
C GLN A 303 9.19 -6.72 -11.12
N GLU A 304 9.17 -7.61 -12.10
CA GLU A 304 7.95 -7.93 -12.86
C GLU A 304 7.00 -8.89 -12.13
N ILE A 305 7.53 -9.85 -11.37
CA ILE A 305 6.72 -10.93 -10.77
C ILE A 305 6.23 -10.56 -9.36
N TYR A 306 7.11 -10.04 -8.49
CA TYR A 306 6.82 -9.86 -7.06
C TYR A 306 6.52 -8.40 -6.71
N THR A 307 7.20 -7.45 -7.34
CA THR A 307 7.18 -6.03 -6.91
C THR A 307 6.72 -5.07 -8.00
N SER A 308 5.97 -5.57 -8.99
CA SER A 308 5.58 -4.82 -10.20
C SER A 308 4.78 -3.56 -9.90
N ASN A 309 3.90 -3.60 -8.91
CA ASN A 309 3.15 -2.43 -8.47
C ASN A 309 4.07 -1.27 -8.04
N TYR A 310 5.13 -1.57 -7.28
CA TYR A 310 6.10 -0.55 -6.87
C TYR A 310 6.87 -0.01 -8.06
N TRP A 311 7.42 -0.87 -8.92
CA TRP A 311 8.24 -0.43 -10.05
C TRP A 311 7.42 0.34 -11.11
N ALA A 312 6.16 -0.02 -11.31
CA ALA A 312 5.23 0.76 -12.12
C ALA A 312 4.99 2.16 -11.51
N ALA A 313 4.75 2.25 -10.20
CA ALA A 313 4.57 3.52 -9.50
C ALA A 313 5.85 4.38 -9.51
N LYS A 314 7.02 3.76 -9.36
CA LYS A 314 8.32 4.44 -9.47
C LYS A 314 8.53 5.01 -10.87
N SER A 315 8.25 4.23 -11.92
CA SER A 315 8.35 4.70 -13.31
C SER A 315 7.43 5.90 -13.58
N ALA A 316 6.18 5.85 -13.10
CA ALA A 316 5.25 6.96 -13.17
C ALA A 316 5.78 8.20 -12.41
N TYR A 317 6.28 8.02 -11.19
CA TYR A 317 6.86 9.10 -10.38
C TYR A 317 8.07 9.74 -11.07
N ASP A 318 9.01 8.94 -11.56
CA ASP A 318 10.20 9.43 -12.25
C ASP A 318 9.78 10.24 -13.49
N SER A 319 8.84 9.74 -14.30
CA SER A 319 8.36 10.40 -15.51
C SER A 319 7.78 11.81 -15.28
N GLN A 320 7.22 12.06 -14.09
CA GLN A 320 6.64 13.37 -13.73
C GLN A 320 7.65 14.30 -13.03
N ASN A 321 8.68 13.74 -12.40
CA ASN A 321 9.65 14.49 -11.60
C ASN A 321 11.03 14.63 -12.25
N VAL A 322 11.24 14.08 -13.46
CA VAL A 322 12.40 14.43 -14.28
C VAL A 322 12.32 15.92 -14.62
N LYS A 323 13.15 16.73 -13.94
CA LYS A 323 13.43 18.09 -14.40
C LYS A 323 13.89 17.99 -15.85
N PRO A 324 13.31 18.73 -16.81
CA PRO A 324 13.83 18.73 -18.16
C PRO A 324 15.30 19.15 -18.06
N ASN A 325 16.19 18.20 -18.36
CA ASN A 325 17.58 18.55 -18.57
C ASN A 325 17.57 19.57 -19.70
N HIS A 326 18.00 20.81 -19.41
CA HIS A 326 18.38 21.79 -20.42
C HIS A 326 19.64 21.28 -21.13
N HIS A 327 19.53 20.18 -21.86
CA HIS A 327 20.47 19.76 -22.88
C HIS A 327 19.71 19.62 -24.18
N SER A 328 19.78 20.72 -24.94
CA SER A 328 19.55 20.84 -26.37
C SER A 328 19.81 19.53 -27.12
N TYR A 329 18.75 18.92 -27.63
CA TYR A 329 18.79 18.18 -28.89
C TYR A 329 17.55 18.52 -29.72
N SER A 330 17.73 19.52 -30.57
CA SER A 330 17.08 19.55 -31.87
C SER A 330 17.39 18.24 -32.61
N HIS A 331 16.35 17.51 -33.03
CA HIS A 331 16.16 16.99 -34.39
C HIS A 331 15.28 15.71 -34.40
N TRP A 332 14.32 15.72 -35.34
CA TRP A 332 13.50 14.61 -35.86
C TRP A 332 12.23 14.23 -35.09
N LEU A 333 11.23 15.09 -35.21
CA LEU A 333 9.83 14.68 -35.36
C LEU A 333 9.60 14.26 -36.82
N THR A 334 9.47 12.96 -37.07
CA THR A 334 8.70 12.46 -38.23
C THR A 334 7.50 11.70 -37.69
N LEU A 335 6.43 12.45 -37.41
CA LEU A 335 5.09 11.94 -37.23
C LEU A 335 4.56 11.46 -38.58
N GLY A 336 4.34 10.15 -38.69
CA GLY A 336 3.54 9.56 -39.76
C GLY A 336 2.08 9.96 -39.58
N LEU A 337 1.66 10.98 -40.34
CA LEU A 337 0.28 11.23 -40.69
C LEU A 337 -0.20 10.10 -41.61
N ILE A 338 -1.05 9.20 -41.11
CA ILE A 338 -1.94 8.42 -41.98
C ILE A 338 -3.25 9.19 -42.05
N LEU A 339 -3.39 9.91 -43.16
CA LEU A 339 -4.59 10.57 -43.61
C LEU A 339 -5.60 9.54 -44.11
N ILE A 340 -6.83 9.76 -43.68
CA ILE A 340 -8.09 9.21 -44.19
C ILE A 340 -8.20 9.52 -45.68
N GLU A 341 -8.52 8.51 -46.51
CA GLU A 341 -9.30 8.73 -47.73
C GLU A 341 -10.39 7.67 -47.90
N MET A 342 -11.52 8.19 -48.38
CA MET A 342 -12.84 7.64 -48.64
C MET A 342 -12.85 6.40 -49.53
N ILE A 343 -13.78 5.46 -49.26
CA ILE A 343 -14.95 5.09 -50.10
C ILE A 343 -16.08 4.67 -49.15
#